data_AF-A0A2D6A4B7-F1
#
_entry.id   AF-A0A2D6A4B7-F1
#
_cell.length_a   1.000
_cell.length_b   1.000
_cell.length_c   1.000
_cell.angle_alpha   90.00
_cell.angle_beta   90.00
_cell.angle_gamma   90.00
#
_symmetry.space_group_name_H-M   'P 1'
#
loop_
_entity.id
_entity.type
_entity.pdbx_description
1 polymer ?
#
loop_
_entity_poly.entity_id
_entity_poly.type
_entity_poly.pdbx_seq_one_letter_code
_entity_poly.pdbx_strand_id
1 'polypeptide(L)'
;MTSTRPEREPHEPEALSSSWDVGLTELRSQFPDAREGVLFCVWKLRQNPKLTLRDFRAEAALRGIGLSGRSLHSARVLLGWQAPSTRQTPKSSPAASPVQEPASAATRPGAGKSLEERLRHTLTQLREESSADADRLRVAIRKAIDVLEQALED
;
A
#
# COMPACT_ATOMS: atom_id res chain seq x y z
N MET A 1 52.34 14.95 -17.83
CA MET A 1 52.07 13.53 -18.15
C MET A 1 51.39 12.92 -16.93
N THR A 2 50.10 13.20 -16.71
CA THR A 2 48.91 12.44 -17.13
C THR A 2 48.76 11.06 -16.45
N SER A 3 47.72 11.00 -15.62
CA SER A 3 46.85 9.85 -15.35
C SER A 3 47.34 8.75 -14.41
N THR A 4 46.89 8.83 -13.15
CA THR A 4 46.47 7.64 -12.41
C THR A 4 44.94 7.61 -12.40
N ARG A 5 44.44 6.59 -13.10
CA ARG A 5 43.08 6.20 -13.45
C ARG A 5 42.23 5.87 -12.20
N PRO A 6 40.90 6.08 -12.24
CA PRO A 6 39.97 5.82 -11.15
C PRO A 6 39.77 4.31 -10.94
N GLU A 7 39.11 3.92 -9.83
CA GLU A 7 38.32 2.69 -9.62
C GLU A 7 38.57 2.03 -8.24
N ARG A 8 37.62 2.22 -7.32
CA ARG A 8 36.97 1.12 -6.58
C ARG A 8 35.67 1.63 -5.95
N GLU A 9 34.61 1.32 -6.68
CA GLU A 9 33.23 1.03 -6.28
C GLU A 9 32.81 1.39 -4.84
N PRO A 10 31.87 2.34 -4.65
CA PRO A 10 31.01 2.26 -3.48
C PRO A 10 30.18 0.97 -3.62
N HIS A 11 30.28 0.09 -2.62
CA HIS A 11 29.39 -1.05 -2.46
C HIS A 11 27.92 -0.59 -2.53
N GLU A 12 27.24 -0.83 -3.65
CA GLU A 12 25.80 -0.72 -3.77
C GLU A 12 25.16 -2.06 -3.39
N PRO A 13 24.55 -2.20 -2.20
CA PRO A 13 23.62 -3.29 -1.95
C PRO A 13 22.24 -2.94 -2.57
N GLU A 14 22.16 -2.70 -3.88
CA GLU A 14 20.91 -2.18 -4.52
C GLU A 14 19.97 -3.23 -5.11
N ALA A 15 20.27 -4.53 -5.03
CA ALA A 15 19.48 -5.53 -5.77
C ALA A 15 18.31 -6.19 -5.00
N LEU A 16 18.10 -5.88 -3.70
CA LEU A 16 17.02 -6.46 -2.89
C LEU A 16 15.99 -5.43 -2.38
N SER A 17 16.27 -4.15 -2.56
CA SER A 17 15.42 -3.00 -2.18
C SER A 17 14.26 -2.77 -3.17
N SER A 18 14.37 -3.28 -4.39
CA SER A 18 13.60 -2.78 -5.54
C SER A 18 12.07 -2.96 -5.43
N SER A 19 11.54 -3.95 -4.72
CA SER A 19 10.07 -4.12 -4.62
C SER A 19 9.41 -3.20 -3.59
N TRP A 20 10.09 -2.94 -2.47
CA TRP A 20 9.57 -2.07 -1.41
C TRP A 20 9.84 -0.60 -1.73
N ASP A 21 11.05 -0.24 -2.18
CA ASP A 21 11.44 1.15 -2.43
C ASP A 21 10.69 1.76 -3.62
N VAL A 22 10.39 0.95 -4.65
CA VAL A 22 9.52 1.37 -5.76
C VAL A 22 8.10 1.62 -5.27
N GLY A 23 7.54 0.69 -4.47
CA GLY A 23 6.20 0.86 -3.89
C GLY A 23 6.13 2.02 -2.90
N LEU A 24 7.21 2.29 -2.16
CA LEU A 24 7.31 3.39 -1.20
C LEU A 24 7.30 4.75 -1.91
N THR A 25 7.97 4.86 -3.06
CA THR A 25 8.01 6.10 -3.86
C THR A 25 6.62 6.46 -4.37
N GLU A 26 5.88 5.48 -4.88
CA GLU A 26 4.49 5.64 -5.29
C GLU A 26 3.60 6.04 -4.09
N LEU A 27 3.78 5.36 -2.96
CA LEU A 27 3.02 5.63 -1.74
C LEU A 27 3.32 7.00 -1.13
N ARG A 28 4.55 7.50 -1.22
CA ARG A 28 4.90 8.87 -0.80
C ARG A 28 4.26 9.91 -1.70
N SER A 29 4.12 9.63 -2.98
CA SER A 29 3.37 10.50 -3.91
C SER A 29 1.88 10.55 -3.57
N GLN A 30 1.28 9.40 -3.21
CA GLN A 30 -0.13 9.30 -2.84
C GLN A 30 -0.43 9.85 -1.43
N PHE A 31 0.52 9.71 -0.49
CA PHE A 31 0.36 10.08 0.92
C PHE A 31 1.61 10.81 1.45
N PRO A 32 1.84 12.08 1.06
CA PRO A 32 3.05 12.82 1.41
C PRO A 32 3.21 13.07 2.92
N ASP A 33 2.09 13.20 3.65
CA ASP A 33 2.09 13.44 5.10
C ASP A 33 2.18 12.16 5.94
N ALA A 34 2.15 10.98 5.31
CA ALA A 34 2.12 9.71 6.02
C ALA A 34 3.53 9.28 6.44
N ARG A 35 3.65 8.87 7.71
CA ARG A 35 4.89 8.30 8.23
C ARG A 35 5.21 6.99 7.52
N GLU A 36 6.49 6.70 7.36
CA GLU A 36 6.98 5.49 6.69
C GLU A 36 6.41 4.19 7.26
N GLY A 37 6.25 4.10 8.58
CA GLY A 37 5.57 2.95 9.20
C GLY A 37 4.09 2.81 8.84
N VAL A 38 3.40 3.90 8.51
CA VAL A 38 2.03 3.86 7.96
C VAL A 38 2.07 3.39 6.52
N LEU A 39 2.99 3.92 5.71
CA LEU A 39 3.17 3.52 4.30
C LEU A 39 3.48 2.02 4.19
N PHE A 40 4.34 1.50 5.08
CA PHE A 40 4.66 0.07 5.13
C PHE A 40 3.43 -0.79 5.46
N CYS A 41 2.63 -0.37 6.44
CA CYS A 41 1.35 -1.02 6.73
C CYS A 41 0.40 -0.97 5.53
N VAL A 42 0.29 0.16 4.83
CA VAL A 42 -0.57 0.29 3.64
C VAL A 42 -0.12 -0.68 2.55
N TRP A 43 1.18 -0.74 2.26
CA TRP A 43 1.74 -1.66 1.27
C TRP A 43 1.46 -3.13 1.60
N LYS A 44 1.68 -3.54 2.85
CA LYS A 44 1.39 -4.91 3.31
C LYS A 44 -0.10 -5.24 3.29
N LEU A 45 -0.95 -4.31 3.69
CA LEU A 45 -2.41 -4.50 3.68
C LEU A 45 -2.98 -4.59 2.25
N ARG A 46 -2.38 -3.89 1.28
CA ARG A 46 -2.74 -4.03 -0.15
C ARG A 46 -2.48 -5.43 -0.68
N GLN A 47 -1.39 -6.07 -0.25
CA GLN A 47 -1.06 -7.45 -0.63
C GLN A 47 -1.96 -8.47 0.08
N ASN A 48 -2.15 -8.30 1.40
CA ASN A 48 -2.96 -9.20 2.20
C ASN A 48 -3.76 -8.42 3.26
N PRO A 49 -5.09 -8.25 3.08
CA PRO A 49 -5.92 -7.43 3.96
C PRO A 49 -6.10 -8.02 5.37
N LYS A 50 -5.80 -9.32 5.53
CA LYS A 50 -5.96 -10.08 6.78
C LYS A 50 -4.71 -10.05 7.67
N LEU A 51 -3.60 -9.48 7.20
CA LEU A 51 -2.38 -9.41 7.99
C LEU A 51 -2.54 -8.51 9.20
N THR A 52 -1.97 -8.94 10.31
CA THR A 52 -1.89 -8.17 11.55
C THR A 52 -0.49 -7.59 11.72
N LEU A 53 -0.36 -6.60 12.61
CA LEU A 53 0.94 -6.01 12.94
C LEU A 53 1.98 -7.06 13.30
N ARG A 54 1.60 -8.14 13.99
CA ARG A 54 2.52 -9.20 14.42
C ARG A 54 3.15 -9.92 13.23
N ASP A 55 2.42 -10.09 12.14
CA ASP A 55 2.85 -10.88 10.98
C ASP A 55 3.99 -10.20 10.20
N PHE A 56 3.95 -8.88 10.06
CA PHE A 56 4.95 -8.12 9.30
C PHE A 56 5.86 -7.23 10.17
N ARG A 57 5.78 -7.33 11.50
CA ARG A 57 6.67 -6.59 12.41
C ARG A 57 8.14 -6.99 12.26
N ALA A 58 8.40 -8.28 12.08
CA ALA A 58 9.75 -8.78 11.85
C ALA A 58 10.33 -8.20 10.55
N GLU A 59 9.53 -8.17 9.49
CA GLU A 59 9.93 -7.59 8.20
C GLU A 59 10.18 -6.08 8.25
N ALA A 60 9.44 -5.35 9.08
CA ALA A 60 9.66 -3.93 9.30
C ALA A 60 10.93 -3.67 10.12
N ALA A 61 11.22 -4.52 11.12
CA ALA A 61 12.44 -4.43 11.92
C ALA A 61 13.70 -4.65 11.07
N LEU A 62 13.66 -5.59 10.11
CA LEU A 62 14.75 -5.79 9.14
C LEU A 62 15.05 -4.55 8.29
N ARG A 63 14.08 -3.65 8.16
CA ARG A 63 14.17 -2.39 7.40
C ARG A 63 14.36 -1.16 8.30
N GLY A 64 14.50 -1.35 9.61
CA GLY A 64 14.59 -0.24 10.57
C GLY A 64 13.30 0.56 10.75
N ILE A 65 12.15 0.07 10.26
CA ILE A 65 10.88 0.79 10.31
C ILE A 65 10.17 0.53 11.64
N GLY A 66 9.99 1.59 12.43
CA GLY A 66 9.23 1.56 13.67
C GLY A 66 7.72 1.40 13.43
N LEU A 67 7.16 0.22 13.73
CA LEU A 67 5.72 -0.01 13.65
C LEU A 67 5.03 0.15 15.01
N SER A 68 3.88 0.83 14.99
CA SER A 68 3.01 1.02 16.15
C SER A 68 1.58 0.61 15.83
N GLY A 69 0.77 0.34 16.87
CA GLY A 69 -0.68 0.10 16.72
C GLY A 69 -1.40 1.22 15.96
N ARG A 70 -0.92 2.46 16.15
CA ARG A 70 -1.43 3.65 15.44
C ARG A 70 -1.11 3.60 13.95
N SER A 71 0.04 3.05 13.56
CA SER A 71 0.44 2.93 12.16
C SER A 71 -0.51 2.02 11.37
N LEU A 72 -0.90 0.89 11.95
CA LEU A 72 -1.87 -0.03 11.35
C LEU A 72 -3.28 0.58 11.27
N HIS A 73 -3.73 1.24 12.33
CA HIS A 73 -5.02 1.93 12.33
C HIS A 73 -5.06 3.02 11.26
N SER A 74 -4.05 3.89 11.20
CA SER A 74 -3.93 4.92 10.17
C SER A 74 -3.91 4.33 8.77
N ALA A 75 -3.19 3.22 8.54
CA ALA A 75 -3.19 2.54 7.25
C ALA A 75 -4.59 2.02 6.87
N ARG A 76 -5.34 1.44 7.82
CA ARG A 76 -6.72 1.00 7.59
C ARG A 76 -7.68 2.15 7.30
N VAL A 77 -7.49 3.30 7.94
CA VAL A 77 -8.25 4.52 7.66
C VAL A 77 -7.94 5.05 6.26
N LEU A 78 -6.67 5.10 5.85
CA LEU A 78 -6.27 5.52 4.50
C LEU A 78 -6.82 4.60 3.41
N LEU A 79 -6.94 3.30 3.70
CA LEU A 79 -7.57 2.33 2.81
C LEU A 79 -9.11 2.36 2.85
N GLY A 80 -9.72 3.20 3.69
CA GLY A 80 -11.17 3.30 3.83
C GLY A 80 -11.83 2.12 4.56
N TRP A 81 -11.05 1.23 5.18
CA TRP A 81 -11.57 0.07 5.91
C TRP A 81 -11.99 0.39 7.35
N GLN A 82 -11.58 1.55 7.85
CA GLN A 82 -12.03 2.09 9.12
C GLN A 82 -12.39 3.56 8.94
N ALA A 83 -13.45 3.99 9.62
CA ALA A 83 -13.77 5.40 9.68
C ALA A 83 -12.59 6.15 10.32
N PRO A 84 -12.19 7.32 9.78
CA PRO A 84 -11.23 8.16 10.45
C PRO A 84 -11.76 8.44 11.85
N SER A 85 -10.97 8.12 12.88
CA SER A 85 -11.33 8.46 14.25
C SER A 85 -11.42 9.98 14.31
N THR A 86 -12.64 10.51 14.27
CA THR A 86 -12.94 11.92 14.43
C THR A 86 -12.61 12.27 15.87
N ARG A 87 -11.33 12.55 16.13
CA ARG A 87 -10.91 13.18 17.37
C ARG A 87 -11.57 14.55 17.36
N GLN A 88 -12.68 14.64 18.08
CA GLN A 88 -13.42 15.86 18.33
C GLN A 88 -12.42 16.97 18.61
N THR A 89 -12.51 18.03 17.82
CA THR A 89 -11.90 19.31 18.15
C THR A 89 -12.31 19.65 19.59
N PRO A 90 -11.39 20.04 20.49
CA PRO A 90 -11.80 20.66 21.74
C PRO A 90 -12.47 21.97 21.35
N LYS A 91 -13.80 21.93 21.29
CA LYS A 91 -14.67 23.09 21.19
C LYS A 91 -14.39 23.92 22.43
N SER A 92 -13.52 24.92 22.29
CA SER A 92 -13.39 25.96 23.30
C SER A 92 -14.75 26.62 23.45
N SER A 93 -15.25 26.49 24.68
CA SER A 93 -16.40 27.11 25.32
C SER A 93 -17.05 28.28 24.57
N PRO A 94 -18.39 28.29 24.52
CA PRO A 94 -19.06 29.43 25.12
C PRO A 94 -20.06 28.95 26.17
N ALA A 95 -19.95 29.54 27.35
CA ALA A 95 -20.92 29.42 28.41
C ALA A 95 -22.26 30.04 27.96
N ALA A 96 -23.33 29.25 28.02
CA ALA A 96 -24.67 29.59 28.52
C ALA A 96 -25.73 28.59 27.97
N SER A 97 -26.46 27.99 28.90
CA SER A 97 -27.49 26.94 28.76
C SER A 97 -28.82 27.43 28.13
N PRO A 98 -29.93 26.67 28.19
CA PRO A 98 -30.29 25.40 27.52
C PRO A 98 -31.64 25.55 26.73
N VAL A 99 -32.32 24.44 26.40
CA VAL A 99 -33.69 24.29 25.82
C VAL A 99 -33.71 24.02 24.30
N GLN A 100 -33.90 22.76 23.87
CA GLN A 100 -35.22 22.17 23.57
C GLN A 100 -35.10 20.71 23.08
N GLU A 101 -36.20 19.98 23.25
CA GLU A 101 -36.46 18.54 23.12
C GLU A 101 -36.51 18.01 21.65
N PRO A 102 -36.80 16.72 21.37
CA PRO A 102 -36.17 15.93 20.33
C PRO A 102 -36.99 15.87 19.03
N ALA A 103 -36.32 15.74 17.88
CA ALA A 103 -36.98 15.40 16.63
C ALA A 103 -36.22 14.30 15.88
N SER A 104 -36.99 13.26 15.58
CA SER A 104 -36.70 12.03 14.86
C SER A 104 -35.90 12.14 13.56
N ALA A 105 -35.16 11.07 13.31
CA ALA A 105 -35.04 10.36 12.03
C ALA A 105 -34.67 11.15 10.75
N ALA A 106 -33.43 10.94 10.30
CA ALA A 106 -33.13 10.85 8.88
C ALA A 106 -32.03 9.82 8.64
N THR A 107 -32.42 8.53 8.62
CA THR A 107 -31.72 7.50 7.86
C THR A 107 -31.53 8.04 6.43
N ARG A 108 -30.29 8.16 5.96
CA ARG A 108 -29.99 8.36 4.53
C ARG A 108 -29.72 7.00 3.90
N PRO A 109 -30.68 6.37 3.19
CA PRO A 109 -30.39 5.27 2.30
C PRO A 109 -30.11 5.84 0.91
N GLY A 110 -28.89 5.68 0.38
CA GLY A 110 -28.65 6.09 -1.01
C GLY A 110 -27.22 6.06 -1.55
N ALA A 111 -26.18 5.82 -0.74
CA ALA A 111 -24.79 5.92 -1.20
C ALA A 111 -24.05 4.58 -1.42
N GLY A 112 -24.75 3.44 -1.34
CA GLY A 112 -24.13 2.11 -1.47
C GLY A 112 -23.92 1.63 -2.92
N LYS A 113 -24.90 1.90 -3.80
CA LYS A 113 -24.95 1.30 -5.14
C LYS A 113 -23.85 1.82 -6.08
N SER A 114 -23.55 3.12 -6.03
CA SER A 114 -22.53 3.74 -6.89
C SER A 114 -21.10 3.32 -6.53
N LEU A 115 -20.84 3.03 -5.25
CA LEU A 115 -19.52 2.59 -4.79
C LEU A 115 -19.28 1.12 -5.14
N GLU A 116 -20.29 0.26 -4.98
CA GLU A 116 -20.23 -1.13 -5.43
C GLU A 116 -19.99 -1.25 -6.94
N GLU A 117 -20.61 -0.38 -7.75
CA GLU A 117 -20.44 -0.38 -9.22
C GLU A 117 -19.01 0.02 -9.62
N ARG A 118 -18.45 1.04 -8.96
CA ARG A 118 -17.06 1.43 -9.14
C ARG A 118 -16.10 0.31 -8.73
N LEU A 119 -16.33 -0.34 -7.60
CA LEU A 119 -15.51 -1.47 -7.15
C LEU A 119 -15.59 -2.65 -8.13
N ARG A 120 -16.78 -3.00 -8.64
CA ARG A 120 -16.92 -4.05 -9.66
C ARG A 120 -16.17 -3.69 -10.92
N HIS A 121 -16.27 -2.44 -11.39
CA HIS A 121 -15.54 -2.01 -12.57
C HIS A 121 -14.01 -2.08 -12.37
N THR A 122 -13.51 -1.60 -11.23
CA THR A 122 -12.07 -1.67 -10.91
C THR A 122 -11.60 -3.12 -10.78
N LEU A 123 -12.40 -4.00 -10.18
CA LEU A 123 -12.06 -5.43 -10.08
C LEU A 123 -12.03 -6.12 -11.44
N THR A 124 -12.96 -5.80 -12.34
CA THR A 124 -12.95 -6.33 -13.71
C THR A 124 -11.69 -5.87 -14.44
N GLN A 125 -11.37 -4.57 -14.36
CA GLN A 125 -10.18 -4.01 -15.00
C GLN A 125 -8.89 -4.65 -14.46
N LEU A 126 -8.75 -4.78 -13.14
CA LEU A 126 -7.58 -5.41 -12.52
C LEU A 126 -7.43 -6.88 -12.90
N ARG A 127 -8.55 -7.60 -13.06
CA ARG A 127 -8.55 -8.99 -13.50
C ARG A 127 -8.09 -9.13 -14.94
N GLU A 128 -8.49 -8.22 -15.82
CA GLU A 128 -8.06 -8.20 -17.23
C GLU A 128 -6.56 -7.90 -17.34
N GLU A 129 -6.08 -6.88 -16.63
CA GLU A 129 -4.65 -6.52 -16.60
C GLU A 129 -3.80 -7.67 -16.02
N SER A 130 -4.23 -8.25 -14.89
CA SER A 130 -3.53 -9.38 -14.27
C SER A 130 -3.52 -10.63 -15.15
N SER A 131 -4.56 -10.86 -15.96
CA SER A 131 -4.60 -12.00 -16.88
C SER A 131 -3.60 -11.82 -18.03
N ALA A 132 -3.51 -10.61 -18.59
CA ALA A 132 -2.58 -10.30 -19.66
C ALA A 132 -1.12 -10.47 -19.20
N ASP A 133 -0.78 -10.04 -17.99
CA ASP A 133 0.56 -10.24 -17.43
C ASP A 133 0.87 -11.71 -17.11
N ALA A 134 -0.11 -12.47 -16.62
CA ALA A 134 0.07 -13.90 -16.38
C ALA A 134 0.36 -14.69 -17.68
N ASP A 135 -0.32 -14.35 -18.78
CA ASP A 135 -0.07 -14.99 -20.07
C ASP A 135 1.27 -14.57 -20.67
N ARG A 136 1.68 -13.31 -20.53
CA ARG A 136 3.04 -12.87 -20.90
C ARG A 136 4.12 -13.62 -20.13
N LEU A 137 3.93 -13.80 -18.82
CA LEU A 137 4.87 -14.53 -17.98
C LEU A 137 4.97 -16.00 -18.42
N ARG A 138 3.84 -16.66 -18.70
CA ARG A 138 3.82 -18.05 -19.21
C ARG A 138 4.55 -18.19 -20.54
N VAL A 139 4.35 -17.24 -21.46
CA VAL A 139 5.05 -17.24 -22.75
C VAL A 139 6.55 -17.04 -22.57
N ALA A 140 6.97 -16.12 -21.69
CA ALA A 140 8.37 -15.91 -21.39
C ALA A 140 9.04 -17.13 -20.76
N ILE A 141 8.36 -17.80 -19.81
CA ILE A 141 8.84 -19.03 -19.18
C ILE A 141 9.01 -20.16 -20.21
N ARG A 142 8.03 -20.35 -21.11
CA ARG A 142 8.14 -21.37 -22.16
C ARG A 142 9.33 -21.11 -23.07
N LYS A 143 9.51 -19.87 -23.53
CA LYS A 143 10.68 -19.50 -24.33
C LYS A 143 12.00 -19.73 -23.59
N ALA A 144 12.06 -19.44 -22.29
CA ALA A 144 13.25 -19.67 -21.50
C ALA A 144 13.57 -21.18 -21.39
N ILE A 145 12.55 -22.02 -21.26
CA ILE A 145 12.71 -23.49 -21.26
C ILE A 145 13.24 -23.96 -22.62
N ASP A 146 12.64 -23.52 -23.74
CA ASP A 146 13.09 -23.90 -25.08
C ASP A 146 14.57 -23.56 -25.31
N VAL A 147 15.01 -22.37 -24.89
CA VAL A 147 16.42 -21.94 -25.01
C VAL A 147 17.36 -22.82 -24.16
N LEU A 148 16.93 -23.20 -22.96
CA LEU A 148 17.72 -24.07 -22.09
C LEU A 148 17.81 -25.49 -22.65
N GLU A 149 16.73 -26.03 -23.20
CA GLU A 149 16.72 -27.35 -23.85
C GLU A 149 17.62 -27.36 -25.10
N GLN A 150 17.52 -26.32 -25.94
CA GLN A 150 18.40 -26.17 -27.11
C GLN A 150 19.89 -26.13 -26.72
N ALA A 151 20.24 -25.43 -25.64
CA ALA A 151 21.61 -25.33 -25.15
C ALA A 151 22.14 -26.63 -24.49
N LEU A 152 21.26 -27.59 -24.21
CA LEU A 152 21.60 -28.93 -23.70
C LEU A 152 21.77 -29.96 -24.83
N GLU A 153 21.21 -29.69 -26.01
CA GLU A 153 21.29 -30.55 -27.21
C GLU A 153 22.49 -30.23 -28.13
N ASP A 154 23.07 -29.03 -28.02
CA ASP A 154 24.34 -28.60 -28.64
C ASP A 154 25.58 -28.97 -27.77
#